data_AF-A0A0E9MSH2-F1
#
_entry.id   AF-A0A0E9MSH2-F1
#
_cell.length_a   1.000
_cell.length_b   1.000
_cell.length_c   1.000
_cell.angle_alpha   90.00
_cell.angle_beta   90.00
_cell.angle_gamma   90.00
#
_symmetry.space_group_name_H-M   'P 1'
#
loop_
_entity.id
_entity.type
_entity.pdbx_description
1 polymer ?
#
loop_
_entity_poly.entity_id
_entity_poly.type
_entity_poly.pdbx_seq_one_letter_code
_entity_poly.pdbx_strand_id
1 'polypeptide(L)'
;MTDDDDLQAAEHALGLTDASAREASDPAFAAAVDAWRARLDPLLGPERAPPPQLWDRIVARLPANDVAPADPARRWRLATFAASAAAAILLGVVIARPDGTVPVTQAAVPAHMMVASLTPKEGSGVVSITYDKSAGRMVVNPVGMDARGKAPELWVIPADGKPRSLGVVPEKAAATMMVRPEHRAMLAKGVMLALSLEPAGGSPTGQPTGPVVMTGIMSAV
;
A
#
# COMPACT_ATOMS: atom_id res chain seq x y z
N MET A 1 -74.54 2.04 29.73
CA MET A 1 -74.26 3.30 29.02
C MET A 1 -75.42 4.23 29.29
N THR A 2 -75.15 5.44 29.75
CA THR A 2 -76.19 6.46 29.97
C THR A 2 -76.51 7.18 28.65
N ASP A 3 -77.64 7.87 28.57
CA ASP A 3 -77.98 8.70 27.40
C ASP A 3 -76.94 9.83 27.18
N ASP A 4 -76.32 10.31 28.26
CA ASP A 4 -75.24 11.31 28.21
C ASP A 4 -73.95 10.73 27.61
N ASP A 5 -73.60 9.48 27.94
CA ASP A 5 -72.45 8.79 27.35
C ASP A 5 -72.64 8.55 25.84
N ASP A 6 -73.86 8.23 25.42
CA ASP A 6 -74.19 8.02 24.00
C ASP A 6 -74.11 9.33 23.21
N LEU A 7 -74.59 10.44 23.80
CA LEU A 7 -74.46 11.77 23.19
C LEU A 7 -72.99 12.18 23.04
N GLN A 8 -72.17 11.97 24.06
CA GLN A 8 -70.74 12.25 24.00
C GLN A 8 -70.01 11.38 22.96
N ALA A 9 -70.43 10.13 22.79
CA ALA A 9 -69.92 9.26 21.73
C ALA A 9 -70.28 9.80 20.34
N ALA A 10 -71.50 10.33 20.16
CA ALA A 10 -71.93 10.96 18.92
C ALA A 10 -71.13 12.24 18.60
N GLU A 11 -70.92 13.11 19.59
CA GLU A 11 -70.11 14.33 19.46
C GLU A 11 -68.67 14.02 19.08
N HIS A 12 -68.08 13.00 19.71
CA HIS A 12 -66.73 12.55 19.40
C HIS A 12 -66.66 11.93 17.98
N ALA A 13 -67.64 11.12 17.59
CA ALA A 13 -67.72 10.54 16.25
C ALA A 13 -67.80 11.60 15.13
N LEU A 14 -68.46 12.73 15.40
CA LEU A 14 -68.52 13.90 14.51
C LEU A 14 -67.27 14.79 14.57
N GLY A 15 -66.33 14.51 15.46
CA GLY A 15 -65.13 15.31 15.67
C GLY A 15 -65.40 16.67 16.36
N LEU A 16 -66.52 16.80 17.06
CA LEU A 16 -66.88 18.01 17.82
C LEU A 16 -66.15 18.06 19.17
N THR A 17 -65.77 16.90 19.71
CA THR A 17 -65.04 16.75 20.97
C THR A 17 -63.86 15.78 20.81
N ASP A 18 -62.81 15.97 21.62
CA ASP A 18 -61.69 15.03 21.70
C ASP A 18 -61.85 14.15 22.94
N ALA A 19 -62.41 12.95 22.74
CA ALA A 19 -62.56 11.91 23.75
C ALA A 19 -61.62 10.71 23.49
N SER A 20 -60.52 10.91 22.75
CA SER A 20 -59.64 9.83 22.29
C SER A 20 -59.05 9.00 23.44
N ALA A 21 -58.71 9.64 24.56
CA ALA A 21 -58.20 8.94 25.76
C ALA A 21 -59.27 8.02 26.40
N ARG A 22 -60.55 8.41 26.32
CA ARG A 22 -61.67 7.63 26.82
C ARG A 22 -62.01 6.49 25.87
N GLU A 23 -62.03 6.75 24.56
CA GLU A 23 -62.17 5.71 23.52
C GLU A 23 -61.09 4.61 23.68
N ALA A 24 -59.85 5.00 23.98
CA ALA A 24 -58.77 4.04 24.19
C ALA A 24 -58.87 3.21 25.49
N SER A 25 -59.62 3.68 26.50
CA SER A 25 -59.66 3.07 27.84
C SER A 25 -61.01 2.43 28.20
N ASP A 26 -62.10 2.80 27.52
CA ASP A 26 -63.46 2.30 27.76
C ASP A 26 -64.01 1.59 26.51
N PRO A 27 -64.02 0.24 26.49
CA PRO A 27 -64.53 -0.53 25.35
C PRO A 27 -66.01 -0.29 25.02
N ALA A 28 -66.84 0.04 26.02
CA ALA A 28 -68.26 0.30 25.79
C ALA A 28 -68.46 1.64 25.08
N PHE A 29 -67.69 2.66 25.48
CA PHE A 29 -67.67 3.95 24.80
C PHE A 29 -67.12 3.83 23.37
N ALA A 30 -66.04 3.07 23.16
CA ALA A 30 -65.50 2.83 21.81
C ALA A 30 -66.53 2.17 20.87
N ALA A 31 -67.26 1.16 21.36
CA ALA A 31 -68.32 0.51 20.59
C ALA A 31 -69.46 1.48 20.20
N ALA A 32 -69.79 2.43 21.09
CA ALA A 32 -70.79 3.47 20.80
C ALA A 32 -70.31 4.46 19.73
N VAL A 33 -69.05 4.89 19.83
CA VAL A 33 -68.41 5.76 18.82
C VAL A 33 -68.42 5.08 17.45
N ASP A 34 -68.07 3.80 17.38
CA ASP A 34 -68.09 3.03 16.13
C ASP A 34 -69.51 2.87 15.57
N ALA A 35 -70.51 2.65 16.42
CA ALA A 35 -71.91 2.60 16.01
C ALA A 35 -72.38 3.94 15.40
N TRP A 36 -71.98 5.07 16.00
CA TRP A 36 -72.27 6.39 15.45
C TRP A 36 -71.54 6.65 14.12
N ARG A 37 -70.26 6.30 14.01
CA ARG A 37 -69.50 6.38 12.76
C ARG A 37 -70.19 5.59 11.65
N ALA A 38 -70.60 4.35 11.93
CA ALA A 38 -71.33 3.52 10.96
C ALA A 38 -72.70 4.10 10.56
N ARG A 39 -73.40 4.75 11.50
CA ARG A 39 -74.67 5.43 11.22
C ARG A 39 -74.50 6.66 10.33
N LEU A 40 -73.37 7.35 10.45
CA LEU A 40 -73.03 8.57 9.71
C LEU A 40 -72.34 8.28 8.37
N ASP A 41 -71.75 7.10 8.18
CA ASP A 41 -71.06 6.68 6.97
C ASP A 41 -71.85 6.94 5.66
N PRO A 42 -73.17 6.67 5.58
CA PRO A 42 -73.95 6.97 4.37
C PRO A 42 -74.10 8.45 4.04
N LEU A 43 -73.81 9.36 4.99
CA LEU A 43 -73.83 10.81 4.77
C LEU A 43 -72.51 11.31 4.19
N LEU A 44 -71.47 10.48 4.14
CA LEU A 44 -70.22 10.82 3.49
C LEU A 44 -70.45 10.96 1.98
N GLY A 45 -69.83 11.99 1.40
CA GLY A 45 -69.89 12.21 -0.04
C GLY A 45 -69.11 11.14 -0.83
N PRO A 46 -69.17 11.18 -2.16
CA PRO A 46 -68.43 10.24 -3.01
C PRO A 46 -66.91 10.35 -2.75
N GLU A 47 -66.23 9.21 -2.82
CA GLU A 47 -64.78 9.12 -2.72
C GLU A 47 -64.12 9.98 -3.82
N ARG A 48 -63.08 10.72 -3.44
CA ARG A 48 -62.29 11.54 -4.36
C ARG A 48 -60.83 11.08 -4.30
N ALA A 49 -60.28 10.75 -5.47
CA ALA A 49 -58.88 10.38 -5.58
C ALA A 49 -57.98 11.54 -5.09
N PRO A 50 -57.07 11.30 -4.13
CA PRO A 50 -56.13 12.31 -3.70
C PRO A 50 -55.11 12.62 -4.81
N PRO A 51 -54.42 13.77 -4.76
CA PRO A 51 -53.29 14.05 -5.63
C PRO A 51 -52.22 12.96 -5.48
N PRO A 52 -51.56 12.52 -6.58
CA PRO A 52 -50.63 11.39 -6.54
C PRO A 52 -49.42 11.61 -5.61
N GLN A 53 -49.05 12.88 -5.35
CA GLN A 53 -47.96 13.23 -4.45
C GLN A 53 -48.38 13.35 -2.97
N LEU A 54 -49.67 13.20 -2.64
CA LEU A 54 -50.15 13.40 -1.26
C LEU A 54 -49.52 12.36 -0.32
N TRP A 55 -49.40 11.12 -0.75
CA TRP A 55 -48.79 10.05 0.02
C TRP A 55 -47.33 10.35 0.35
N ASP A 56 -46.55 10.72 -0.66
CA ASP A 56 -45.13 11.07 -0.48
C ASP A 56 -44.95 12.25 0.49
N ARG A 57 -45.85 13.24 0.43
CA ARG A 57 -45.84 14.39 1.36
C ARG A 57 -46.18 14.01 2.79
N ILE A 58 -47.06 13.03 3.00
CA ILE A 58 -47.39 12.50 4.33
C ILE A 58 -46.16 11.77 4.89
N VAL A 59 -45.57 10.87 4.09
CA VAL A 59 -44.37 10.12 4.47
C VAL A 59 -43.22 11.05 4.84
N ALA A 60 -43.00 12.12 4.06
CA ALA A 60 -41.95 13.10 4.32
C ALA A 60 -42.16 13.96 5.58
N ARG A 61 -43.40 14.05 6.10
CA ARG A 61 -43.75 14.83 7.30
C ARG A 61 -43.78 13.99 8.58
N LEU A 62 -43.75 12.67 8.46
CA LEU A 62 -43.60 11.82 9.62
C LEU A 62 -42.23 12.10 10.26
N PRO A 63 -42.15 12.16 11.60
CA PRO A 63 -40.84 12.18 12.26
C PRO A 63 -40.02 11.00 11.74
N ALA A 64 -38.71 11.22 11.60
CA ALA A 64 -37.80 10.17 11.15
C ALA A 64 -38.11 8.90 11.94
N ASN A 65 -38.50 7.84 11.24
CA ASN A 65 -38.67 6.56 11.87
C ASN A 65 -37.27 6.07 12.22
N ASP A 66 -36.80 6.41 13.42
CA ASP A 66 -35.50 5.97 13.95
C ASP A 66 -35.45 4.44 14.11
N VAL A 67 -36.60 3.77 13.93
CA VAL A 67 -36.79 2.31 13.93
C VAL A 67 -36.81 1.72 12.51
N ALA A 68 -36.63 2.53 11.45
CA ALA A 68 -36.44 1.97 10.12
C ALA A 68 -35.17 1.10 10.15
N PRO A 69 -35.24 -0.21 9.79
CA PRO A 69 -34.07 -1.05 9.77
C PRO A 69 -33.07 -0.40 8.82
N ALA A 70 -31.92 0.00 9.36
CA ALA A 70 -30.86 0.62 8.60
C ALA A 70 -30.58 -0.25 7.37
N ASP A 71 -30.98 0.22 6.18
CA ASP A 71 -30.93 -0.58 4.95
C ASP A 71 -29.49 -1.10 4.74
N PRO A 72 -29.24 -2.37 5.11
CA PRO A 72 -27.88 -2.89 5.09
C PRO A 72 -27.43 -3.02 3.65
N ALA A 73 -28.35 -3.25 2.71
CA ALA A 73 -28.05 -3.33 1.29
C ALA A 73 -27.60 -1.96 0.76
N ARG A 74 -28.20 -0.84 1.20
CA ARG A 74 -27.72 0.50 0.84
C ARG A 74 -26.33 0.80 1.39
N ARG A 75 -26.05 0.43 2.64
CA ARG A 75 -24.73 0.58 3.26
C ARG A 75 -23.68 -0.29 2.57
N TRP A 76 -24.02 -1.54 2.24
CA TRP A 76 -23.17 -2.44 1.48
C TRP A 76 -22.91 -1.92 0.07
N ARG A 77 -23.93 -1.44 -0.65
CA ARG A 77 -23.76 -0.81 -1.98
C ARG A 77 -22.84 0.39 -1.93
N LEU A 78 -22.99 1.27 -0.93
CA LEU A 78 -22.11 2.42 -0.70
C LEU A 78 -20.68 1.99 -0.38
N ALA A 79 -20.50 0.97 0.47
CA ALA A 79 -19.19 0.45 0.80
C ALA A 79 -18.50 -0.20 -0.41
N THR A 80 -19.23 -0.98 -1.21
CA THR A 80 -18.72 -1.59 -2.45
C THR A 80 -18.36 -0.52 -3.47
N PHE A 81 -19.17 0.53 -3.60
CA PHE A 81 -18.86 1.66 -4.50
C PHE A 81 -17.62 2.43 -4.04
N ALA A 82 -17.51 2.73 -2.73
CA ALA A 82 -16.34 3.38 -2.15
C ALA A 82 -15.08 2.54 -2.31
N ALA A 83 -15.16 1.23 -2.05
CA ALA A 83 -14.05 0.29 -2.27
C ALA A 83 -13.64 0.21 -3.74
N SER A 84 -14.61 0.20 -4.66
CA SER A 84 -14.35 0.18 -6.10
C SER A 84 -13.72 1.48 -6.58
N ALA A 85 -14.18 2.64 -6.09
CA ALA A 85 -13.58 3.93 -6.38
C ALA A 85 -12.15 4.03 -5.85
N ALA A 86 -11.91 3.56 -4.62
CA ALA A 86 -10.57 3.49 -4.03
C ALA A 86 -9.65 2.56 -4.84
N ALA A 87 -10.14 1.41 -5.27
CA ALA A 87 -9.39 0.48 -6.14
C ALA A 87 -9.08 1.10 -7.50
N ALA A 88 -10.02 1.81 -8.12
CA ALA A 88 -9.80 2.52 -9.38
C ALA A 88 -8.79 3.66 -9.24
N ILE A 89 -8.82 4.41 -8.13
CA ILE A 89 -7.81 5.44 -7.82
C ILE A 89 -6.45 4.79 -7.59
N LEU A 90 -6.37 3.69 -6.83
CA LEU A 90 -5.11 2.96 -6.60
C LEU A 90 -4.55 2.39 -7.90
N LEU A 91 -5.40 1.83 -8.76
CA LEU A 91 -5.01 1.35 -10.08
C LEU A 91 -4.54 2.52 -10.96
N GLY A 92 -5.26 3.64 -10.95
CA GLY A 92 -4.85 4.87 -11.62
C GLY A 92 -3.51 5.37 -11.10
N VAL A 93 -3.26 5.32 -9.79
CA VAL A 93 -1.96 5.62 -9.20
C VAL A 93 -0.92 4.64 -9.70
N VAL A 94 -1.16 3.32 -9.68
CA VAL A 94 -0.21 2.30 -10.16
C VAL A 94 0.14 2.48 -11.63
N ILE A 95 -0.84 2.78 -12.48
CA ILE A 95 -0.64 3.03 -13.92
C ILE A 95 0.05 4.38 -14.15
N ALA A 96 -0.32 5.40 -13.39
CA ALA A 96 0.26 6.75 -13.46
C ALA A 96 1.54 6.88 -12.64
N ARG A 97 1.99 5.82 -11.95
CA ARG A 97 3.37 5.76 -11.50
C ARG A 97 4.17 5.80 -12.78
N PRO A 98 4.96 6.87 -13.03
CA PRO A 98 6.00 6.73 -14.04
C PRO A 98 6.75 5.47 -13.64
N ASP A 99 6.95 4.56 -14.59
CA ASP A 99 7.80 3.42 -14.36
C ASP A 99 9.02 3.97 -13.63
N GLY A 100 9.26 3.44 -12.43
CA GLY A 100 10.49 3.65 -11.71
C GLY A 100 11.68 3.05 -12.47
N THR A 101 11.63 2.95 -13.80
CA THR A 101 12.71 3.50 -14.57
C THR A 101 12.89 4.94 -14.10
N VAL A 102 13.70 5.10 -13.04
CA VAL A 102 14.78 6.08 -13.15
C VAL A 102 15.19 5.99 -14.61
N PRO A 103 15.16 7.08 -15.40
CA PRO A 103 16.01 7.08 -16.53
C PRO A 103 17.38 6.82 -15.89
N VAL A 104 17.83 5.57 -15.96
CA VAL A 104 19.09 5.35 -16.63
C VAL A 104 18.83 5.99 -18.00
N THR A 105 18.91 7.33 -18.06
CA THR A 105 19.88 7.94 -18.94
C THR A 105 21.00 6.92 -18.89
N GLN A 106 21.09 6.11 -19.93
CA GLN A 106 22.39 5.75 -20.45
C GLN A 106 23.03 7.12 -20.72
N ALA A 107 23.44 7.81 -19.65
CA ALA A 107 24.58 8.69 -19.66
C ALA A 107 25.59 7.73 -20.22
N ALA A 108 25.85 7.87 -21.52
CA ALA A 108 26.60 6.93 -22.32
C ALA A 108 27.71 6.44 -21.42
N VAL A 109 27.59 5.19 -20.94
CA VAL A 109 28.49 4.75 -19.87
C VAL A 109 29.85 4.93 -20.50
N PRO A 110 30.67 5.85 -19.99
CA PRO A 110 31.82 6.24 -20.77
C PRO A 110 32.63 4.98 -20.99
N ALA A 111 33.22 4.79 -22.18
CA ALA A 111 34.00 3.59 -22.53
C ALA A 111 35.17 3.28 -21.56
N HIS A 112 35.36 4.12 -20.54
CA HIS A 112 36.29 3.99 -19.44
C HIS A 112 35.72 3.34 -18.17
N MET A 113 34.42 3.03 -18.06
CA MET A 113 33.87 2.35 -16.88
C MET A 113 34.01 0.83 -16.98
N MET A 114 34.48 0.22 -15.91
CA MET A 114 34.64 -1.23 -15.77
C MET A 114 33.89 -1.71 -14.53
N VAL A 115 33.32 -2.91 -14.59
CA VAL A 115 32.62 -3.53 -13.47
C VAL A 115 33.07 -4.96 -13.25
N ALA A 116 33.04 -5.43 -12.01
CA ALA A 116 33.23 -6.83 -11.68
C ALA A 116 32.30 -7.23 -10.53
N SER A 117 31.86 -8.48 -10.53
CA SER A 117 31.17 -9.09 -9.40
C SER A 117 32.02 -10.26 -8.92
N LEU A 118 32.49 -10.17 -7.68
CA LEU A 118 33.32 -11.20 -7.06
C LEU A 118 32.39 -12.10 -6.24
N THR A 119 32.37 -13.37 -6.61
CA THR A 119 31.55 -14.39 -5.97
C THR A 119 32.41 -15.29 -5.08
N PRO A 120 31.88 -15.74 -3.93
CA PRO A 120 32.58 -16.66 -3.04
C PRO A 120 32.80 -18.02 -3.71
N LYS A 121 33.95 -18.64 -3.39
CA LYS A 121 34.19 -20.06 -3.70
C LYS A 121 33.28 -20.97 -2.87
N GLU A 122 33.05 -20.58 -1.62
CA GLU A 122 32.21 -21.29 -0.64
C GLU A 122 31.47 -20.26 0.23
N GLY A 123 30.20 -20.51 0.55
CA GLY A 123 29.36 -19.63 1.36
C GLY A 123 28.48 -18.67 0.55
N SER A 124 28.05 -17.58 1.18
CA SER A 124 27.17 -16.56 0.60
C SER A 124 27.82 -15.18 0.63
N GLY A 125 27.26 -14.24 -0.15
CA GLY A 125 27.74 -12.86 -0.27
C GLY A 125 28.27 -12.54 -1.67
N VAL A 126 28.47 -11.26 -1.94
CA VAL A 126 29.00 -10.75 -3.21
C VAL A 126 29.76 -9.46 -2.97
N VAL A 127 30.84 -9.24 -3.71
CA VAL A 127 31.54 -7.94 -3.73
C VAL A 127 31.42 -7.34 -5.12
N SER A 128 30.70 -6.23 -5.24
CA SER A 128 30.57 -5.50 -6.49
C SER A 128 31.66 -4.45 -6.60
N ILE A 129 32.30 -4.34 -7.76
CA ILE A 129 33.38 -3.40 -8.04
C ILE A 129 33.00 -2.58 -9.25
N THR A 130 33.16 -1.26 -9.15
CA THR A 130 33.08 -0.33 -10.27
C THR A 130 34.39 0.44 -10.36
N TYR A 131 34.95 0.57 -11.55
CA TYR A 131 36.20 1.27 -11.79
C TYR A 131 36.08 2.25 -12.95
N ASP A 132 36.35 3.51 -12.65
CA ASP A 132 36.46 4.60 -13.62
C ASP A 132 37.93 4.71 -14.07
N LYS A 133 38.24 4.25 -15.28
CA LYS A 133 39.61 4.32 -15.83
C LYS A 133 40.10 5.75 -16.05
N SER A 134 39.19 6.71 -16.26
CA SER A 134 39.55 8.11 -16.52
C SER A 134 40.00 8.80 -15.23
N ALA A 135 39.25 8.58 -14.14
CA ALA A 135 39.58 9.13 -12.83
C ALA A 135 40.59 8.27 -12.05
N GLY A 136 40.78 7.00 -12.43
CA GLY A 136 41.52 6.03 -11.64
C GLY A 136 40.83 5.70 -10.32
N ARG A 137 39.50 5.87 -10.25
CA ARG A 137 38.69 5.74 -9.03
C ARG A 137 37.96 4.40 -9.04
N MET A 138 38.14 3.61 -7.98
CA MET A 138 37.48 2.33 -7.77
C MET A 138 36.52 2.42 -6.59
N VAL A 139 35.32 1.89 -6.77
CA VAL A 139 34.32 1.72 -5.71
C VAL A 139 34.14 0.23 -5.49
N VAL A 140 34.30 -0.20 -4.24
CA VAL A 140 34.10 -1.60 -3.81
C VAL A 140 32.91 -1.62 -2.86
N ASN A 141 31.92 -2.46 -3.15
CA ASN A 141 30.70 -2.58 -2.36
C ASN A 141 30.49 -4.06 -1.95
N PRO A 142 30.87 -4.44 -0.72
CA PRO A 142 30.61 -5.76 -0.18
C PRO A 142 29.17 -5.90 0.33
N VAL A 143 28.54 -7.03 0.05
CA VAL A 143 27.20 -7.40 0.54
C VAL A 143 27.24 -8.80 1.12
N GLY A 144 27.01 -8.92 2.42
CA GLY A 144 26.96 -10.22 3.12
C GLY A 144 28.30 -10.97 3.19
N MET A 145 29.42 -10.27 3.05
CA MET A 145 30.77 -10.84 3.19
C MET A 145 31.15 -10.97 4.67
N ASP A 146 31.75 -12.10 5.04
CA ASP A 146 32.36 -12.33 6.37
C ASP A 146 33.89 -12.42 6.21
N ALA A 147 34.60 -11.46 6.80
CA ALA A 147 36.06 -11.40 6.77
C ALA A 147 36.70 -12.28 7.84
N ARG A 148 35.93 -12.89 8.75
CA ARG A 148 36.39 -13.81 9.81
C ARG A 148 37.50 -13.21 10.67
N GLY A 149 37.38 -11.91 10.99
CA GLY A 149 38.36 -11.15 11.77
C GLY A 149 39.69 -10.86 11.05
N LYS A 150 39.78 -11.12 9.74
CA LYS A 150 40.94 -10.85 8.88
C LYS A 150 40.73 -9.59 8.04
N ALA A 151 41.78 -9.09 7.40
CA ALA A 151 41.70 -7.97 6.47
C ALA A 151 41.41 -8.48 5.06
N PRO A 152 40.26 -8.16 4.43
CA PRO A 152 40.02 -8.52 3.04
C PRO A 152 40.89 -7.65 2.14
N GLU A 153 41.72 -8.27 1.31
CA GLU A 153 42.57 -7.55 0.37
C GLU A 153 42.21 -7.90 -1.07
N LEU A 154 42.08 -6.85 -1.90
CA LEU A 154 41.71 -6.97 -3.29
C LEU A 154 42.96 -7.01 -4.17
N TRP A 155 42.94 -7.91 -5.15
CA TRP A 155 44.04 -8.16 -6.08
C TRP A 155 43.56 -8.11 -7.51
N VAL A 156 44.39 -7.57 -8.40
CA VAL A 156 44.30 -7.81 -9.84
C VAL A 156 45.25 -8.94 -10.23
N ILE A 157 44.78 -9.88 -11.04
CA ILE A 157 45.55 -11.00 -11.57
C ILE A 157 45.56 -10.88 -13.10
N PRO A 158 46.58 -10.23 -13.68
CA PRO A 158 46.77 -10.12 -15.12
C PRO A 158 47.19 -11.45 -15.76
N ALA A 159 47.34 -11.44 -17.09
CA ALA A 159 47.69 -12.62 -17.88
C ALA A 159 49.06 -13.24 -17.52
N ASP A 160 49.94 -12.49 -16.84
CA ASP A 160 51.20 -13.01 -16.29
C ASP A 160 50.99 -13.91 -15.06
N GLY A 161 49.76 -14.01 -14.54
CA GLY A 161 49.38 -14.81 -13.40
C GLY A 161 49.88 -14.28 -12.06
N LYS A 162 50.51 -13.09 -12.01
CA LYS A 162 51.11 -12.53 -10.80
C LYS A 162 50.14 -11.54 -10.15
N PRO A 163 49.59 -11.84 -8.96
CA PRO A 163 48.72 -10.91 -8.25
C PRO A 163 49.41 -9.58 -7.93
N ARG A 164 48.66 -8.49 -8.03
CA ARG A 164 49.08 -7.16 -7.56
C ARG A 164 48.01 -6.57 -6.67
N SER A 165 48.40 -6.12 -5.49
CA SER A 165 47.46 -5.56 -4.51
C SER A 165 46.86 -4.25 -5.03
N LEU A 166 45.53 -4.17 -4.93
CA LEU A 166 44.76 -2.95 -5.12
C LEU A 166 44.42 -2.27 -3.78
N GLY A 167 44.63 -3.00 -2.66
CA GLY A 167 44.48 -2.50 -1.31
C GLY A 167 43.46 -3.30 -0.48
N VAL A 168 43.47 -3.02 0.82
CA VAL A 168 42.53 -3.57 1.78
C VAL A 168 41.16 -2.91 1.60
N VAL A 169 40.10 -3.72 1.54
CA VAL A 169 38.72 -3.27 1.42
C VAL A 169 37.99 -3.48 2.75
N PRO A 170 37.05 -2.60 3.12
CA PRO A 170 36.22 -2.81 4.29
C PRO A 170 35.28 -4.01 4.08
N GLU A 171 34.87 -4.62 5.19
CA GLU A 171 33.99 -5.79 5.18
C GLU A 171 32.51 -5.42 5.00
N LYS A 172 32.07 -4.30 5.60
CA LYS A 172 30.64 -4.03 5.83
C LYS A 172 30.06 -2.82 5.10
N ALA A 173 30.89 -2.01 4.45
CA ALA A 173 30.46 -0.76 3.85
C ALA A 173 31.12 -0.53 2.49
N ALA A 174 30.46 0.24 1.62
CA ALA A 174 31.06 0.66 0.37
C ALA A 174 32.28 1.56 0.63
N ALA A 175 33.33 1.37 -0.15
CA ALA A 175 34.56 2.16 -0.07
C ALA A 175 34.93 2.70 -1.43
N THR A 176 35.44 3.93 -1.46
CA THR A 176 36.09 4.49 -2.64
C THR A 176 37.60 4.49 -2.40
N MET A 177 38.35 3.98 -3.38
CA MET A 177 39.81 3.97 -3.37
C MET A 177 40.38 4.46 -4.70
N MET A 178 41.56 5.06 -4.63
CA MET A 178 42.30 5.50 -5.81
C MET A 178 43.28 4.40 -6.24
N VAL A 179 43.13 3.93 -7.48
CA VAL A 179 44.05 2.96 -8.05
C VAL A 179 45.35 3.67 -8.40
N ARG A 180 46.45 3.13 -7.88
CA ARG A 180 47.80 3.64 -8.16
C ARG A 180 48.09 3.61 -9.66
N PRO A 181 48.74 4.65 -10.24
CA PRO A 181 48.97 4.76 -11.68
C PRO A 181 49.55 3.49 -12.33
N GLU A 182 50.49 2.82 -11.66
CA GLU A 182 51.15 1.61 -12.12
C GLU A 182 50.21 0.41 -12.32
N HIS A 183 49.06 0.35 -11.63
CA HIS A 183 48.12 -0.76 -11.71
C HIS A 183 46.97 -0.49 -12.69
N ARG A 184 46.76 0.76 -13.14
CA ARG A 184 45.59 1.15 -13.94
C ARG A 184 45.51 0.42 -15.28
N ALA A 185 46.65 0.21 -15.94
CA ALA A 185 46.71 -0.48 -17.23
C ALA A 185 46.30 -1.96 -17.14
N MET A 186 46.41 -2.56 -15.95
CA MET A 186 46.10 -3.97 -15.72
C MET A 186 44.60 -4.21 -15.51
N LEU A 187 43.84 -3.17 -15.14
CA LEU A 187 42.39 -3.20 -14.95
C LEU A 187 41.65 -3.08 -16.29
N ALA A 188 41.96 -3.99 -17.21
CA ALA A 188 41.33 -4.09 -18.52
C ALA A 188 40.16 -5.09 -18.53
N LYS A 189 39.33 -5.03 -19.56
CA LYS A 189 38.28 -6.03 -19.81
C LYS A 189 38.88 -7.44 -19.86
N GLY A 190 38.28 -8.37 -19.14
CA GLY A 190 38.70 -9.77 -19.07
C GLY A 190 39.71 -10.07 -17.97
N VAL A 191 40.25 -9.07 -17.25
CA VAL A 191 41.18 -9.35 -16.14
C VAL A 191 40.46 -9.98 -14.96
N MET A 192 41.12 -10.91 -14.28
CA MET A 192 40.61 -11.51 -13.06
C MET A 192 40.91 -10.63 -11.85
N LEU A 193 39.92 -10.46 -10.99
CA LEU A 193 40.06 -9.91 -9.66
C LEU A 193 39.88 -11.03 -8.64
N ALA A 194 40.62 -10.92 -7.53
CA ALA A 194 40.55 -11.86 -6.43
C ALA A 194 40.51 -11.11 -5.10
N LEU A 195 39.85 -11.70 -4.11
CA LEU A 195 39.83 -11.23 -2.73
C LEU A 195 40.40 -12.31 -1.83
N SER A 196 41.42 -11.98 -1.04
CA SER A 196 41.98 -12.86 -0.01
C SER A 196 41.74 -12.33 1.39
N LEU A 197 41.83 -13.21 2.39
CA LEU A 197 41.73 -12.84 3.80
C LEU A 197 43.10 -12.83 4.47
N GLU A 198 43.68 -11.65 4.60
CA GLU A 198 45.05 -11.40 5.05
C GLU A 198 45.14 -11.07 6.55
N PRO A 199 46.34 -11.08 7.15
CA PRO A 199 46.54 -10.54 8.50
C PRO A 199 46.10 -9.08 8.64
N ALA A 200 46.00 -8.60 9.89
CA ALA A 200 45.65 -7.20 10.14
C ALA A 200 46.61 -6.24 9.40
N GLY A 201 46.05 -5.34 8.59
CA GLY A 201 46.81 -4.42 7.74
C GLY A 201 47.04 -4.88 6.30
N GLY A 202 46.69 -6.12 5.95
CA GLY A 202 46.88 -6.69 4.62
C GLY A 202 48.11 -7.61 4.53
N SER A 203 48.46 -7.99 3.30
CA SER A 203 49.60 -8.84 3.01
C SER A 203 50.94 -8.12 3.26
N PRO A 204 51.86 -8.73 4.03
CA PRO A 204 53.18 -8.17 4.27
C PRO A 204 54.16 -8.39 3.10
N THR A 205 53.84 -9.29 2.16
CA THR A 205 54.77 -9.73 1.10
C THR A 205 54.48 -9.12 -0.27
N GLY A 206 53.36 -8.40 -0.40
CA GLY A 206 52.87 -7.94 -1.71
C GLY A 206 52.30 -9.06 -2.59
N GLN A 207 52.06 -10.24 -2.01
CA GLN A 207 51.37 -11.37 -2.62
C GLN A 207 50.30 -11.91 -1.65
N PRO A 208 49.22 -12.56 -2.10
CA PRO A 208 48.24 -13.14 -1.19
C PRO A 208 48.91 -14.13 -0.22
N THR A 209 48.83 -13.86 1.09
CA THR A 209 49.31 -14.79 2.13
C THR A 209 48.17 -15.57 2.76
N GLY A 210 46.95 -15.06 2.61
CA GLY A 210 45.71 -15.70 3.04
C GLY A 210 45.01 -16.51 1.95
N PRO A 211 43.95 -17.25 2.32
CA PRO A 211 43.12 -17.94 1.34
C PRO A 211 42.37 -16.93 0.45
N VAL A 212 42.37 -17.19 -0.86
CA VAL A 212 41.52 -16.46 -1.82
C VAL A 212 40.09 -16.98 -1.70
N VAL A 213 39.19 -16.11 -1.25
CA VAL A 213 37.80 -16.44 -0.89
C VAL A 213 36.81 -16.07 -1.98
N MET A 214 37.08 -15.03 -2.78
CA MET A 214 36.20 -14.58 -3.85
C MET A 214 37.00 -14.25 -5.11
N THR A 215 36.40 -14.47 -6.27
CA THR A 215 36.99 -14.12 -7.57
C THR A 215 35.93 -13.61 -8.53
N GLY A 216 36.31 -12.78 -9.50
CA GLY A 216 35.42 -12.26 -10.53
C GLY A 216 36.20 -11.76 -11.74
N ILE A 217 35.52 -11.65 -12.90
CA ILE A 217 36.11 -11.12 -14.13
C ILE A 217 35.64 -9.69 -14.35
N MET A 218 36.58 -8.81 -14.66
CA MET A 218 36.31 -7.42 -15.03
C MET A 218 35.66 -7.35 -16.41
N SER A 219 34.56 -6.63 -16.53
CA SER A 219 33.80 -6.42 -17.76
C SER A 219 33.62 -4.95 -18.05
N ALA A 220 33.58 -4.59 -19.34
CA ALA A 220 33.10 -3.27 -19.76
C ALA A 220 31.60 -3.22 -19.60
N VAL A 221 31.10 -2.07 -19.16
CA VAL A 221 29.67 -1.75 -19.18
C VAL A 221 29.26 -1.42 -20.61
#